data_AF-A0A5C2H7S6-F1
#
_entry.id   AF-A0A5C2H7S6-F1
#
_cell.length_a   1.000
_cell.length_b   1.000
_cell.length_c   1.000
_cell.angle_alpha   90.00
_cell.angle_beta   90.00
_cell.angle_gamma   90.00
#
_symmetry.space_group_name_H-M   'P 1'
#
loop_
_entity.id
_entity.type
_entity.pdbx_description
1 polymer ?
#
loop_
_entity_poly.entity_id
_entity_poly.type
_entity_poly.pdbx_seq_one_letter_code
_entity_poly.pdbx_strand_id
1 'polypeptide(L)'
;MNKIQKIGLAALFSAVCAFGHGSVTPQAIDVEVIKKAGIPLLGEEMLEENPYKTDDKKVVEFGKIQYSENCARCHGLDAISGGVAPDLRYLEAGFDGDEWFIERFMNGAVRNGNVYMPPFKGILPQEAMWAIRTYVLSLPQPE
;
A
#
# COMPACT_ATOMS: atom_id res chain seq x y z
N MET A 1 -35.34 -27.36 -17.62
CA MET A 1 -35.12 -26.29 -16.62
C MET A 1 -36.38 -25.44 -16.50
N ASN A 2 -37.10 -25.59 -15.39
CA ASN A 2 -38.34 -24.85 -15.12
C ASN A 2 -38.06 -23.40 -14.73
N LYS A 3 -39.03 -22.49 -14.92
CA LYS A 3 -38.89 -21.04 -14.63
C LYS A 3 -38.35 -20.76 -13.21
N ILE A 4 -38.70 -21.59 -12.23
CA ILE A 4 -38.24 -21.50 -10.84
C ILE A 4 -36.72 -21.77 -10.73
N GLN A 5 -36.18 -22.73 -11.50
CA GLN A 5 -34.75 -23.02 -11.54
C GLN A 5 -33.95 -21.90 -12.21
N LYS A 6 -34.55 -21.20 -13.19
CA LYS A 6 -33.92 -20.03 -13.86
C LYS A 6 -33.84 -18.81 -12.93
N ILE A 7 -34.84 -18.59 -12.09
CA ILE A 7 -34.86 -17.48 -11.12
C ILE A 7 -33.86 -17.72 -9.99
N GLY A 8 -33.79 -18.96 -9.47
CA GLY A 8 -32.81 -19.32 -8.43
C GLY A 8 -31.36 -19.14 -8.89
N LEU A 9 -31.05 -19.53 -10.13
CA LEU A 9 -29.69 -19.40 -10.68
C LEU A 9 -29.27 -17.93 -10.90
N ALA A 10 -30.21 -17.06 -11.28
CA ALA A 10 -29.94 -15.63 -11.47
C ALA A 10 -29.68 -14.90 -10.14
N ALA A 11 -30.39 -15.26 -9.06
CA ALA A 11 -30.17 -14.67 -7.74
C ALA A 11 -28.83 -15.09 -7.11
N LEU A 12 -28.40 -16.33 -7.33
CA LEU A 12 -27.08 -16.84 -6.91
C LEU A 12 -25.92 -16.13 -7.63
N PHE A 13 -26.10 -15.73 -8.89
CA PHE A 13 -25.05 -15.04 -9.66
C PHE A 13 -24.85 -13.58 -9.19
N SER A 14 -25.92 -12.86 -8.86
CA SER A 14 -25.83 -11.47 -8.39
C SER A 14 -25.15 -11.32 -7.03
N ALA A 15 -25.27 -12.31 -6.14
CA ALA A 15 -24.65 -12.28 -4.82
C ALA A 15 -23.11 -12.37 -4.87
N VAL A 16 -22.54 -13.02 -5.90
CA VAL A 16 -21.09 -13.18 -6.05
C VAL A 16 -20.41 -11.88 -6.49
N CYS A 17 -21.12 -10.99 -7.19
CA CYS A 17 -20.57 -9.71 -7.64
C CYS A 17 -20.49 -8.63 -6.54
N ALA A 18 -21.11 -8.85 -5.36
CA ALA A 18 -21.14 -7.85 -4.29
C ALA A 18 -19.81 -7.67 -3.55
N PHE A 19 -18.85 -8.59 -3.72
CA PHE A 19 -17.51 -8.54 -3.08
C PHE A 19 -16.39 -8.06 -4.03
N GLY A 20 -16.73 -7.54 -5.21
CA GLY A 20 -15.76 -7.27 -6.27
C GLY A 20 -14.74 -6.15 -5.99
N HIS A 21 -14.87 -5.39 -4.90
CA HIS A 21 -14.01 -4.23 -4.64
C HIS A 21 -12.87 -4.47 -3.62
N GLY A 22 -12.78 -5.65 -3.00
CA GLY A 22 -11.81 -5.93 -1.93
C GLY A 22 -12.02 -5.07 -0.67
N SER A 23 -11.26 -5.33 0.40
CA SER A 23 -11.29 -4.41 1.55
C SER A 23 -10.54 -3.12 1.21
N VAL A 24 -11.13 -1.97 1.54
CA VAL A 24 -10.45 -0.67 1.47
C VAL A 24 -9.84 -0.26 2.81
N THR A 25 -9.94 -1.13 3.83
CA THR A 25 -9.27 -0.93 5.12
C THR A 25 -7.80 -1.31 4.98
N PRO A 26 -6.87 -0.53 5.56
CA PRO A 26 -5.47 -0.93 5.68
C PRO A 26 -5.31 -2.35 6.26
N GLN A 27 -4.41 -3.13 5.67
CA GLN A 27 -4.12 -4.50 6.10
C GLN A 27 -2.89 -4.48 7.02
N ALA A 28 -3.12 -4.65 8.32
CA ALA A 28 -2.06 -4.63 9.33
C ALA A 28 -1.05 -5.76 9.11
N ILE A 29 0.21 -5.52 9.52
CA ILE A 29 1.31 -6.47 9.37
C ILE A 29 1.95 -6.68 10.74
N ASP A 30 2.10 -7.94 11.13
CA ASP A 30 2.83 -8.28 12.35
C ASP A 30 4.34 -8.39 12.12
N VAL A 31 5.10 -8.25 13.21
CA VAL A 31 6.57 -8.36 13.20
C VAL A 31 7.07 -9.75 12.80
N GLU A 32 6.25 -10.78 12.94
CA GLU A 32 6.62 -12.16 12.61
C GLU A 32 6.63 -12.39 11.09
N VAL A 33 5.69 -11.77 10.36
CA VAL A 33 5.68 -11.72 8.90
C VAL A 33 6.95 -11.02 8.38
N ILE A 34 7.35 -9.91 8.99
CA ILE A 34 8.55 -9.15 8.62
C ILE A 34 9.81 -9.99 8.83
N LYS A 35 9.91 -10.67 9.98
CA LYS A 35 11.02 -11.60 10.28
C LYS A 35 11.08 -12.76 9.28
N LYS A 36 9.94 -13.38 8.96
CA LYS A 36 9.84 -14.48 8.00
C LYS A 36 10.22 -14.06 6.58
N ALA A 37 9.89 -12.82 6.19
CA ALA A 37 10.33 -12.22 4.94
C ALA A 37 11.84 -11.88 4.92
N GLY A 38 12.52 -11.97 6.08
CA GLY A 38 13.94 -11.69 6.19
C GLY A 38 14.28 -10.21 6.08
N ILE A 39 13.33 -9.33 6.43
CA ILE A 39 13.50 -7.89 6.41
C ILE A 39 14.22 -7.45 7.69
N PRO A 40 15.28 -6.63 7.61
CA PRO A 40 15.96 -6.12 8.80
C PRO A 40 14.98 -5.33 9.67
N LEU A 41 14.84 -5.73 10.93
CA LEU A 41 14.01 -5.02 11.90
C LEU A 41 14.64 -3.68 12.25
N LEU A 42 13.77 -2.71 12.51
CA LEU A 42 14.15 -1.37 12.93
C LEU A 42 13.81 -1.20 14.42
N GLY A 43 14.34 -0.13 15.01
CA GLY A 43 14.09 0.18 16.43
C GLY A 43 12.66 0.66 16.68
N GLU A 44 12.38 1.05 17.92
CA GLU A 44 11.10 1.70 18.27
C GLU A 44 11.08 3.17 17.84
N GLU A 45 12.26 3.80 17.77
CA GLU A 45 12.39 5.18 17.31
C GLU A 45 12.16 5.26 15.80
N MET A 46 11.33 6.23 15.40
CA MET A 46 11.06 6.49 14.00
C MET A 46 12.30 7.08 13.34
N LEU A 47 12.78 6.42 12.28
CA LEU A 47 13.83 6.98 11.44
C LEU A 47 13.28 8.12 10.58
N GLU A 48 14.14 9.08 10.25
CA GLU A 48 13.79 10.23 9.39
C GLU A 48 14.11 9.96 7.91
N GLU A 49 15.01 9.01 7.64
CA GLU A 49 15.44 8.63 6.29
C GLU A 49 15.27 7.13 6.05
N ASN A 50 15.06 6.76 4.79
CA ASN A 50 14.92 5.37 4.41
C ASN A 50 16.24 4.59 4.63
N PRO A 51 16.27 3.60 5.56
CA PRO A 51 17.49 2.86 5.85
C PRO A 51 17.80 1.79 4.78
N TYR A 52 16.80 1.36 4.01
CA TYR A 52 16.93 0.25 3.08
C TYR A 52 17.47 0.70 1.71
N LYS A 53 18.01 -0.26 0.96
CA LYS A 53 18.62 -0.03 -0.36
C LYS A 53 17.77 -0.65 -1.46
N THR A 54 17.68 0.03 -2.60
CA THR A 54 16.87 -0.38 -3.75
C THR A 54 17.44 -1.61 -4.49
N ASP A 55 18.66 -2.03 -4.19
CA ASP A 55 19.27 -3.27 -4.69
C ASP A 55 19.04 -4.49 -3.78
N ASP A 56 18.49 -4.30 -2.57
CA ASP A 56 18.03 -5.39 -1.72
C ASP A 56 16.71 -5.95 -2.25
N LYS A 57 16.82 -7.03 -3.02
CA LYS A 57 15.67 -7.70 -3.66
C LYS A 57 14.60 -8.14 -2.66
N LYS A 58 14.97 -8.55 -1.44
CA LYS A 58 13.99 -9.00 -0.45
C LYS A 58 13.15 -7.84 0.06
N VAL A 59 13.80 -6.70 0.32
CA VAL A 59 13.09 -5.47 0.73
C VAL A 59 12.21 -4.96 -0.39
N VAL A 60 12.69 -4.93 -1.63
CA VAL A 60 11.90 -4.49 -2.79
C VAL A 60 10.70 -5.42 -3.01
N GLU A 61 10.89 -6.74 -2.94
CA GLU A 61 9.80 -7.72 -3.11
C GLU A 61 8.76 -7.60 -1.99
N PHE A 62 9.21 -7.51 -0.73
CA PHE A 62 8.31 -7.28 0.40
C PHE A 62 7.56 -5.96 0.27
N GLY A 63 8.27 -4.87 -0.07
CA GLY A 63 7.70 -3.56 -0.32
C GLY A 63 6.66 -3.57 -1.43
N LYS A 64 6.90 -4.31 -2.52
CA LYS A 64 5.94 -4.49 -3.62
C LYS A 64 4.65 -5.16 -3.16
N ILE A 65 4.75 -6.19 -2.32
CA ILE A 65 3.58 -6.87 -1.75
C ILE A 65 2.79 -5.88 -0.90
N GLN A 66 3.44 -5.19 0.05
CA GLN A 66 2.74 -4.28 0.96
C GLN A 66 2.16 -3.07 0.23
N TYR A 67 2.84 -2.57 -0.80
CA TYR A 67 2.33 -1.54 -1.70
C TYR A 67 1.08 -2.02 -2.45
N SER A 68 1.09 -3.24 -2.97
CA SER A 68 -0.05 -3.82 -3.69
C SER A 68 -1.29 -3.93 -2.79
N GLU A 69 -1.09 -4.35 -1.54
CA GLU A 69 -2.18 -4.53 -0.57
C GLU A 69 -2.74 -3.20 -0.05
N ASN A 70 -1.90 -2.18 0.14
CA ASN A 70 -2.30 -0.97 0.88
C ASN A 70 -2.36 0.32 0.05
N CYS A 71 -1.70 0.38 -1.11
CA CYS A 71 -1.46 1.65 -1.82
C CYS A 71 -1.95 1.62 -3.27
N ALA A 72 -1.76 0.49 -3.97
CA ALA A 72 -1.95 0.38 -5.41
C ALA A 72 -3.37 0.70 -5.89
N ARG A 73 -4.38 0.52 -5.03
CA ARG A 73 -5.77 0.82 -5.39
C ARG A 73 -6.01 2.30 -5.70
N CYS A 74 -5.26 3.21 -5.07
CA CYS A 74 -5.40 4.65 -5.27
C CYS A 74 -4.23 5.24 -6.08
N HIS A 75 -3.01 4.77 -5.80
CA HIS A 75 -1.78 5.25 -6.43
C HIS A 75 -1.40 4.48 -7.70
N GLY A 76 -2.18 3.45 -8.06
CA GLY A 76 -2.00 2.64 -9.26
C GLY A 76 -1.03 1.48 -9.09
N LEU A 77 -1.07 0.53 -10.03
CA LEU A 77 -0.11 -0.58 -10.07
C LEU A 77 1.28 -0.03 -10.39
N ASP A 78 2.31 -0.57 -9.75
CA ASP A 78 3.69 -0.07 -9.90
C ASP A 78 3.79 1.46 -9.73
N ALA A 79 3.01 2.03 -8.81
CA ALA A 79 2.94 3.47 -8.55
C ALA A 79 2.51 4.37 -9.72
N ILE A 80 2.08 3.78 -10.85
CA ILE A 80 1.61 4.51 -12.02
C ILE A 80 0.14 4.89 -11.82
N SER A 81 -0.10 6.16 -11.46
CA SER A 81 -1.45 6.61 -11.13
C SER A 81 -2.40 6.62 -12.33
N GLY A 82 -3.64 6.18 -12.10
CA GLY A 82 -4.77 6.35 -13.02
C GLY A 82 -5.58 7.63 -12.80
N GLY A 83 -5.10 8.57 -11.97
CA GLY A 83 -5.74 9.86 -11.70
C GLY A 83 -6.58 9.94 -10.42
N VAL A 84 -6.62 8.88 -9.60
CA VAL A 84 -7.34 8.87 -8.30
C VAL A 84 -6.53 9.54 -7.21
N ALA A 85 -5.25 9.17 -7.06
CA ALA A 85 -4.27 9.78 -6.17
C ALA A 85 -2.97 10.10 -6.93
N PRO A 86 -2.03 10.89 -6.39
CA PRO A 86 -0.78 11.21 -7.10
C PRO A 86 0.05 9.97 -7.50
N ASP A 87 0.77 10.05 -8.61
CA ASP A 87 1.79 9.04 -8.99
C ASP A 87 2.99 9.19 -8.06
N LEU A 88 3.30 8.14 -7.30
CA LEU A 88 4.32 8.21 -6.25
C LEU A 88 5.76 8.20 -6.80
N ARG A 89 5.95 7.92 -8.08
CA ARG A 89 7.28 7.96 -8.72
C ARG A 89 7.78 9.39 -8.91
N TYR A 90 6.90 10.39 -8.82
CA TYR A 90 7.30 11.80 -8.78
C TYR A 90 7.72 12.28 -7.39
N LEU A 91 7.59 11.46 -6.35
CA LEU A 91 8.06 11.82 -5.03
C LEU A 91 9.59 11.75 -5.00
N GLU A 92 10.23 12.90 -4.78
CA GLU A 92 11.67 13.08 -4.78
C GLU A 92 12.38 12.03 -3.92
N ALA A 93 13.59 11.62 -4.31
CA ALA A 93 14.42 10.75 -3.49
C ALA A 93 15.21 11.57 -2.45
N GLY A 94 15.61 10.92 -1.35
CA GLY A 94 16.37 11.56 -0.28
C GLY A 94 15.49 12.19 0.79
N PHE A 95 16.12 12.98 1.67
CA PHE A 95 15.53 13.48 2.91
C PHE A 95 14.17 14.17 2.73
N ASP A 96 14.07 15.17 1.85
CA ASP A 96 12.83 15.94 1.68
C ASP A 96 11.66 15.07 1.21
N GLY A 97 11.91 14.13 0.32
CA GLY A 97 10.91 13.18 -0.15
C GLY A 97 10.54 12.13 0.90
N ASP A 98 11.48 11.73 1.74
CA ASP A 98 11.26 10.81 2.85
C ASP A 98 10.47 11.47 3.99
N GLU A 99 10.75 12.73 4.33
CA GLU A 99 9.96 13.52 5.28
C GLU A 99 8.50 13.61 4.81
N TRP A 100 8.29 13.95 3.54
CA TRP A 100 6.95 14.02 2.97
C TRP A 100 6.26 12.65 2.96
N PHE A 101 7.01 11.58 2.65
CA PHE A 101 6.50 10.22 2.68
C PHE A 101 6.04 9.81 4.08
N ILE A 102 6.87 10.03 5.11
CA ILE A 102 6.54 9.73 6.51
C ILE A 102 5.27 10.48 6.91
N GLU A 103 5.20 11.78 6.64
CA GLU A 103 4.06 12.61 7.04
C GLU A 103 2.76 12.11 6.42
N ARG A 104 2.76 11.83 5.10
CA ARG A 104 1.58 11.29 4.41
C ARG A 104 1.25 9.86 4.86
N PHE A 105 2.25 9.03 5.11
CA PHE A 105 2.04 7.66 5.59
C PHE A 105 1.40 7.64 6.97
N MET A 106 1.94 8.42 7.90
CA MET A 106 1.50 8.44 9.29
C MET A 106 0.11 9.07 9.44
N ASN A 107 -0.12 10.20 8.79
CA ASN A 107 -1.31 11.03 9.01
C ASN A 107 -2.35 10.95 7.88
N GLY A 108 -2.00 10.34 6.74
CA GLY A 108 -2.85 10.26 5.58
C GLY A 108 -3.14 11.63 4.96
N ALA A 109 -4.31 11.73 4.34
CA ALA A 109 -4.86 12.97 3.80
C ALA A 109 -6.34 13.07 4.19
N VAL A 110 -6.62 13.81 5.25
CA VAL A 110 -7.98 14.03 5.76
C VAL A 110 -8.35 15.51 5.59
N ARG A 111 -9.48 15.80 4.96
CA ARG A 111 -9.98 17.17 4.77
C ARG A 111 -11.46 17.23 5.10
N ASN A 112 -11.85 18.15 5.98
CA ASN A 112 -13.25 18.33 6.42
C ASN A 112 -13.89 17.01 6.92
N GLY A 113 -13.12 16.17 7.61
CA GLY A 113 -13.57 14.85 8.09
C GLY A 113 -13.60 13.74 7.04
N ASN A 114 -13.38 14.04 5.75
CA ASN A 114 -13.29 13.04 4.69
C ASN A 114 -11.86 12.50 4.58
N VAL A 115 -11.73 11.18 4.53
CA VAL A 115 -10.45 10.46 4.37
C VAL A 115 -10.19 10.22 2.88
N TYR A 116 -9.16 10.87 2.33
CA TYR A 116 -8.71 10.70 0.94
C TYR A 116 -7.54 9.72 0.83
N MET A 117 -6.67 9.73 1.85
CA MET A 117 -5.63 8.72 2.07
C MET A 117 -5.72 8.31 3.55
N PRO A 118 -5.83 7.01 3.87
CA PRO A 118 -5.93 6.57 5.25
C PRO A 118 -4.59 6.81 5.99
N PRO A 119 -4.63 7.14 7.29
CA PRO A 119 -3.44 7.12 8.13
C PRO A 119 -3.03 5.67 8.41
N PHE A 120 -1.73 5.37 8.36
CA PHE A 120 -1.19 4.03 8.61
C PHE A 120 -0.46 3.91 9.95
N LYS A 121 -0.34 5.01 10.71
CA LYS A 121 0.25 5.02 12.05
C LYS A 121 -0.43 3.98 12.96
N GLY A 122 0.36 3.09 13.54
CA GLY A 122 -0.11 2.03 14.44
C GLY A 122 -0.78 0.84 13.73
N ILE A 123 -0.85 0.85 12.40
CA ILE A 123 -1.38 -0.25 11.58
C ILE A 123 -0.23 -0.97 10.89
N LEU A 124 0.62 -0.20 10.20
CA LEU A 124 1.80 -0.70 9.53
C LEU A 124 3.03 -0.26 10.33
N PRO A 125 3.94 -1.18 10.67
CA PRO A 125 5.19 -0.81 11.35
C PRO A 125 6.14 -0.11 10.37
N GLN A 126 7.17 0.57 10.90
CA GLN A 126 8.06 1.39 10.09
C GLN A 126 8.86 0.57 9.06
N GLU A 127 9.13 -0.71 9.31
CA GLU A 127 9.74 -1.63 8.35
C GLU A 127 8.89 -1.75 7.09
N ALA A 128 7.56 -1.86 7.25
CA ALA A 128 6.64 -1.91 6.12
C ALA A 128 6.58 -0.56 5.39
N MET A 129 6.54 0.55 6.14
CA MET A 129 6.61 1.90 5.58
C MET A 129 7.85 2.06 4.69
N TRP A 130 9.03 1.74 5.22
CA TRP A 130 10.29 1.88 4.51
C TRP A 130 10.50 0.88 3.37
N ALA A 131 9.97 -0.33 3.50
CA ALA A 131 9.98 -1.28 2.39
C ALA A 131 9.10 -0.79 1.22
N ILE A 132 7.90 -0.25 1.51
CA ILE A 132 7.05 0.37 0.49
C ILE A 132 7.79 1.52 -0.20
N ARG A 133 8.42 2.41 0.58
CA ARG A 133 9.22 3.52 0.04
C ARG A 133 10.35 3.04 -0.85
N THR A 134 11.09 2.03 -0.41
CA THR A 134 12.19 1.40 -1.18
C THR A 134 11.70 0.79 -2.48
N TYR A 135 10.55 0.11 -2.46
CA TYR A 135 9.94 -0.40 -3.68
C TYR A 135 9.59 0.73 -4.65
N VAL A 136 8.94 1.81 -4.18
CA VAL A 136 8.60 2.96 -5.05
C VAL A 136 9.86 3.58 -5.66
N LEU A 137 10.93 3.76 -4.88
CA LEU A 137 12.21 4.28 -5.34
C LEU A 137 12.93 3.34 -6.32
N SER A 138 12.63 2.04 -6.30
CA SER A 138 13.22 1.07 -7.24
C SER A 138 12.58 1.08 -8.63
N LEU A 139 11.44 1.76 -8.79
CA LEU A 139 10.69 1.81 -10.04
C LEU A 139 11.31 2.79 -11.05
N PRO A 140 11.07 2.57 -12.36
CA PRO A 140 11.45 3.54 -13.38
C PRO A 140 10.81 4.90 -13.12
N GLN A 141 11.66 5.94 -13.11
CA GLN A 141 11.21 7.32 -12.96
C GLN A 141 10.40 7.74 -14.20
N PRO A 142 9.39 8.60 -14.02
CA PRO A 142 8.62 9.13 -15.15
C PRO A 142 9.53 9.92 -16.11
N GLU A 143 9.24 9.85 -17.41
CA GLU A 143 9.91 10.64 -18.46
C GLU A 143 9.49 12.11 -18.44
#